data_AF-A0A3D3ZZG9-F1
#
_entry.id   AF-A0A3D3ZZG9-F1
#
_cell.length_a   1.000
_cell.length_b   1.000
_cell.length_c   1.000
_cell.angle_alpha   90.00
_cell.angle_beta   90.00
_cell.angle_gamma   90.00
#
_symmetry.space_group_name_H-M   'P 1'
#
loop_
_entity.id
_entity.type
_entity.pdbx_description
1 polymer ?
#
loop_
_entity_poly.entity_id
_entity_poly.type
_entity_poly.pdbx_seq_one_letter_code
_entity_poly.pdbx_strand_id
1 'polypeptide(L)'
;MQTLSASDGKRGFRALNIVQFLGAANDNVLKQFITFAVALGGIWAADIGTGGKTIAGLCLTIPFVLFSGFAGQFADRYSKSKMTILVKLVEVLVAILATMALVTGNVLFALAVLTVLGLQSTFFGPAKYGMLPELVGEEGLSKANGVLSMLTNIAVILGAFAAGPLYDNFASDWSPVIVFQTEQGVETEAMVGSVDPVSVRERLTSLGVEGDSGSDGLFKAVTTDDLAVAPVKPRVILFADEAYISQVQEQVNSIGNGIGGMIELRQVPRSDYTEYAAQNSTTEITTSGFVAKWLPGIVMLLIALAGLAAAFRMPYLRPMKPDLAVKKQFLRFYLESIKSTKGTPLLAAAGVSSVFYIIPGVALLALSDYGEILGISRTKAGYLLAILSVGIGIGGVLVGLVSGTQIKPRLILYGSIGMTVSFAALGLVPNEFAPVAIAIALAGISAGFFLIPLLAIQQSLAPDNERGRFLGFVNAAQSAGFATGAVFYWVLNEPMGLASNETFFGCAAVTLILLIPLHVRWIPWFSRSLNHNETVSASEPISTETAS
;
A
#
# COMPACT_ATOMS: atom_id res chain seq x y z
N MET A 1 -5.40 -15.19 -34.40
CA MET A 1 -4.84 -13.97 -33.77
C MET A 1 -3.67 -13.48 -34.60
N GLN A 2 -3.62 -12.20 -35.01
CA GLN A 2 -2.40 -11.64 -35.60
C GLN A 2 -1.39 -11.47 -34.45
N THR A 3 -0.32 -12.26 -34.46
CA THR A 3 0.74 -12.18 -33.47
C THR A 3 1.44 -10.82 -33.61
N LEU A 4 1.51 -10.05 -32.51
CA LEU A 4 2.33 -8.85 -32.47
C LEU A 4 3.76 -9.21 -32.89
N SER A 5 4.45 -8.30 -33.57
CA SER A 5 5.88 -8.52 -33.82
C SER A 5 6.60 -8.67 -32.48
N ALA A 6 7.62 -9.52 -32.41
CA ALA A 6 8.40 -9.70 -31.18
C ALA A 6 8.98 -8.36 -30.65
N SER A 7 9.24 -7.41 -31.56
CA SER A 7 9.70 -6.06 -31.21
C SER A 7 8.61 -5.20 -30.56
N ASP A 8 7.37 -5.28 -31.07
CA ASP A 8 6.22 -4.55 -30.53
C ASP A 8 5.78 -5.14 -29.19
N GLY A 9 5.78 -6.47 -29.04
CA GLY A 9 5.52 -7.13 -27.76
C GLY A 9 6.50 -6.69 -26.67
N LYS A 10 7.80 -6.67 -26.97
CA LYS A 10 8.85 -6.17 -26.04
C LYS A 10 8.67 -4.69 -25.71
N ARG A 11 8.39 -3.84 -26.70
CA ARG A 11 8.13 -2.40 -26.49
C ARG A 11 6.88 -2.19 -25.62
N GLY A 12 5.79 -2.89 -25.92
CA GLY A 12 4.56 -2.82 -25.16
C GLY A 12 4.72 -3.30 -23.73
N PHE A 13 5.42 -4.41 -23.50
CA PHE A 13 5.72 -4.91 -22.16
C PHE A 13 6.54 -3.91 -21.34
N ARG A 14 7.56 -3.28 -21.94
CA ARG A 14 8.33 -2.21 -21.27
C ARG A 14 7.46 -1.00 -20.94
N ALA A 15 6.65 -0.53 -21.88
CA ALA A 15 5.74 0.59 -21.65
C ALA A 15 4.73 0.28 -20.54
N LEU A 16 4.15 -0.92 -20.53
CA LEU A 16 3.22 -1.38 -19.48
C LEU A 16 3.86 -1.36 -18.10
N ASN A 17 5.09 -1.85 -17.98
CA ASN A 17 5.82 -1.83 -16.72
C ASN A 17 6.10 -0.40 -16.22
N ILE A 18 6.51 0.52 -17.11
CA ILE A 18 6.76 1.92 -16.73
C ILE A 18 5.45 2.60 -16.30
N VAL A 19 4.36 2.42 -17.04
CA VAL A 19 3.04 3.00 -16.71
C VAL A 19 2.53 2.48 -15.38
N GLN A 20 2.66 1.18 -15.12
CA GLN A 20 2.28 0.57 -13.85
C GLN A 20 3.17 1.04 -12.70
N PHE A 21 4.49 1.13 -12.91
CA PHE A 21 5.42 1.62 -11.91
C PHE A 21 5.06 3.05 -11.49
N LEU A 22 4.93 3.97 -12.44
CA LEU A 22 4.61 5.37 -12.14
C LEU A 22 3.21 5.52 -11.52
N GLY A 23 2.22 4.79 -12.03
CA GLY A 23 0.87 4.80 -11.45
C GLY A 23 0.83 4.27 -10.01
N ALA A 24 1.49 3.14 -9.73
CA ALA A 24 1.55 2.59 -8.37
C ALA A 24 2.30 3.52 -7.41
N ALA A 25 3.37 4.17 -7.87
CA ALA A 25 4.09 5.15 -7.06
C ALA A 25 3.18 6.33 -6.72
N ASN A 26 2.51 6.91 -7.72
CA ASN A 26 1.62 8.05 -7.55
C ASN A 26 0.44 7.73 -6.60
N ASP A 27 -0.19 6.56 -6.78
CA ASP A 27 -1.28 6.08 -5.91
C ASP A 27 -0.84 6.02 -4.45
N ASN A 28 0.40 5.56 -4.20
CA ASN A 28 0.94 5.43 -2.85
C ASN A 28 1.49 6.73 -2.28
N VAL A 29 1.94 7.69 -3.10
CA VAL A 29 2.28 9.04 -2.63
C VAL A 29 1.04 9.69 -1.99
N LEU A 30 -0.07 9.79 -2.73
CA LEU A 30 -1.27 10.45 -2.20
C LEU A 30 -1.89 9.68 -1.03
N LYS A 31 -2.05 8.36 -1.19
CA LYS A 31 -2.64 7.52 -0.14
C LYS A 31 -1.83 7.64 1.15
N GLN A 32 -0.51 7.46 1.10
CA GLN A 32 0.30 7.46 2.30
C GLN A 32 0.41 8.85 2.94
N PHE A 33 0.45 9.91 2.12
CA PHE A 33 0.36 11.28 2.61
C PHE A 33 -0.91 11.50 3.43
N ILE A 34 -2.08 11.13 2.86
CA ILE A 34 -3.36 11.28 3.56
C ILE A 34 -3.39 10.39 4.81
N THR A 35 -2.89 9.15 4.73
CA THR A 35 -2.77 8.25 5.89
C THR A 35 -1.99 8.90 7.03
N PHE A 36 -0.87 9.58 6.76
CA PHE A 36 -0.12 10.30 7.79
C PHE A 36 -0.90 11.51 8.32
N ALA A 37 -1.59 12.25 7.46
CA ALA A 37 -2.38 13.41 7.86
C ALA A 37 -3.55 13.05 8.79
N VAL A 38 -4.20 11.90 8.58
CA VAL A 38 -5.34 11.43 9.39
C VAL A 38 -4.94 10.45 10.51
N ALA A 39 -3.67 10.07 10.60
CA ALA A 39 -3.16 9.24 11.70
C ALA A 39 -3.13 10.04 13.01
N LEU A 40 -3.06 9.36 14.15
CA LEU A 40 -2.89 10.01 15.46
C LEU A 40 -1.69 10.98 15.43
N GLY A 41 -1.90 12.21 15.92
CA GLY A 41 -0.90 13.28 15.86
C GLY A 41 -0.71 13.93 14.47
N GLY A 42 -1.51 13.54 13.48
CA GLY A 42 -1.56 14.16 12.15
C GLY A 42 -2.43 15.42 12.09
N ILE A 43 -2.21 16.25 11.06
CA ILE A 43 -2.89 17.56 10.90
C ILE A 43 -4.43 17.48 10.76
N TRP A 44 -4.96 16.34 10.33
CA TRP A 44 -6.37 16.05 10.09
C TRP A 44 -6.93 14.95 10.99
N ALA A 45 -6.16 14.52 12.00
CA ALA A 45 -6.59 13.48 12.93
C ALA A 45 -7.91 13.86 13.63
N ALA A 46 -8.06 15.12 14.04
CA ALA A 46 -9.25 15.64 14.71
C ALA A 46 -10.48 15.75 13.82
N ASP A 47 -10.27 15.95 12.51
CA ASP A 47 -11.37 16.15 11.57
C ASP A 47 -12.10 14.84 11.23
N ILE A 48 -11.39 13.71 11.31
CA ILE A 48 -11.93 12.37 10.97
C ILE A 48 -12.20 11.51 12.20
N GLY A 49 -11.39 11.64 13.26
CA GLY A 49 -11.47 10.80 14.45
C GLY A 49 -10.78 9.44 14.28
N THR A 50 -11.17 8.47 15.12
CA THR A 50 -10.55 7.14 15.14
C THR A 50 -10.79 6.38 13.84
N GLY A 51 -9.84 5.51 13.45
CA GLY A 51 -9.92 4.76 12.19
C GLY A 51 -9.63 5.55 10.91
N GLY A 52 -9.12 6.79 10.98
CA GLY A 52 -8.78 7.61 9.80
C GLY A 52 -7.88 6.89 8.78
N LYS A 53 -6.85 6.16 9.23
CA LYS A 53 -5.96 5.36 8.37
C LYS A 53 -6.75 4.32 7.54
N THR A 54 -7.71 3.65 8.18
CA THR A 54 -8.59 2.66 7.55
C THR A 54 -9.49 3.32 6.52
N ILE A 55 -10.08 4.47 6.84
CA ILE A 55 -10.91 5.26 5.91
C ILE A 55 -10.12 5.64 4.65
N ALA A 56 -8.90 6.16 4.80
CA ALA A 56 -8.04 6.49 3.67
C ALA A 56 -7.74 5.25 2.79
N GLY A 57 -7.44 4.11 3.41
CA GLY A 57 -7.25 2.84 2.69
C GLY A 57 -8.50 2.37 1.93
N LEU A 58 -9.68 2.51 2.53
CA LEU A 58 -10.96 2.14 1.93
C LEU A 58 -11.37 3.09 0.80
N CYS A 59 -11.07 4.40 0.91
CA CYS A 59 -11.31 5.37 -0.16
C CYS A 59 -10.65 4.94 -1.48
N LEU A 60 -9.42 4.41 -1.42
CA LEU A 60 -8.73 3.91 -2.61
C LEU A 60 -9.27 2.54 -3.07
N THR A 61 -9.70 1.68 -2.14
CA THR A 61 -10.03 0.26 -2.41
C THR A 61 -11.48 0.05 -2.86
N ILE A 62 -12.45 0.75 -2.28
CA ILE A 62 -13.89 0.59 -2.57
C ILE A 62 -14.20 0.74 -4.08
N PRO A 63 -13.63 1.72 -4.80
CA PRO A 63 -13.85 1.81 -6.24
C PRO A 63 -13.48 0.53 -7.01
N PHE A 64 -12.41 -0.16 -6.62
CA PHE A 64 -12.04 -1.44 -7.25
C PHE A 64 -13.08 -2.52 -6.97
N VAL A 65 -13.60 -2.58 -5.75
CA VAL A 65 -14.66 -3.54 -5.37
C VAL A 65 -15.92 -3.32 -6.21
N LEU A 66 -16.32 -2.06 -6.40
CA LEU A 66 -17.58 -1.72 -7.03
C LEU A 66 -17.49 -1.71 -8.56
N PHE A 67 -16.41 -1.17 -9.13
CA PHE A 67 -16.34 -0.84 -10.54
C PHE A 67 -15.38 -1.70 -11.38
N SER A 68 -14.58 -2.59 -10.78
CA SER A 68 -13.60 -3.37 -11.56
C SER A 68 -14.24 -4.33 -12.57
N GLY A 69 -15.39 -4.93 -12.24
CA GLY A 69 -16.16 -5.72 -13.19
C GLY A 69 -16.67 -4.92 -14.40
N PHE A 70 -17.07 -3.67 -14.15
CA PHE A 70 -17.51 -2.73 -15.20
C PHE A 70 -16.33 -2.27 -16.06
N ALA A 71 -15.20 -1.93 -15.44
CA ALA A 71 -13.95 -1.63 -16.12
C ALA A 71 -13.49 -2.77 -17.04
N GLY A 72 -13.70 -4.02 -16.63
CA GLY A 72 -13.42 -5.20 -17.44
C GLY A 72 -14.16 -5.22 -18.78
N GLN A 73 -15.45 -4.84 -18.79
CA GLN A 73 -16.23 -4.75 -20.03
C GLN A 73 -15.69 -3.66 -20.97
N PHE A 74 -15.20 -2.55 -20.43
CA PHE A 74 -14.55 -1.51 -21.22
C PHE A 74 -13.22 -2.00 -21.82
N ALA A 75 -12.45 -2.78 -21.05
CA ALA A 75 -11.19 -3.35 -21.51
C ALA A 75 -11.37 -4.38 -22.64
N ASP A 76 -12.54 -5.03 -22.71
CA ASP A 76 -12.89 -5.91 -23.83
C ASP A 76 -13.43 -5.13 -25.03
N ARG A 77 -14.24 -4.09 -24.79
CA ARG A 77 -14.88 -3.29 -25.85
C ARG A 77 -13.93 -2.35 -26.58
N TYR A 78 -13.01 -1.73 -25.85
CA TYR A 78 -12.11 -0.72 -26.39
C TYR A 78 -10.67 -1.24 -26.44
N SER A 79 -9.83 -0.55 -27.21
CA SER A 79 -8.40 -0.84 -27.24
C SER A 79 -7.79 -0.60 -25.85
N LYS A 80 -7.13 -1.63 -25.30
CA LYS A 80 -6.51 -1.58 -23.96
C LYS A 80 -5.42 -0.48 -23.87
N SER A 81 -4.72 -0.22 -24.96
CA SER A 81 -3.73 0.88 -25.05
C SER A 81 -4.41 2.25 -25.00
N LYS A 82 -5.50 2.46 -25.76
CA LYS A 82 -6.26 3.73 -25.73
C LYS A 82 -6.92 3.97 -24.37
N MET A 83 -7.45 2.91 -23.77
CA MET A 83 -8.01 2.96 -22.41
C MET A 83 -6.94 3.36 -21.39
N THR A 84 -5.73 2.80 -21.52
CA THR A 84 -4.60 3.17 -20.64
C THR A 84 -4.24 4.66 -20.78
N ILE A 85 -4.16 5.19 -21.99
CA ILE A 85 -3.90 6.62 -22.23
C ILE A 85 -5.00 7.48 -21.57
N LEU A 86 -6.26 7.12 -21.74
CA LEU A 86 -7.38 7.84 -21.11
C LEU A 86 -7.27 7.84 -19.58
N VAL A 87 -6.97 6.69 -18.97
CA VAL A 87 -6.77 6.60 -17.52
C VAL A 87 -5.62 7.49 -17.06
N LYS A 88 -4.50 7.53 -17.80
CA LYS A 88 -3.37 8.40 -17.46
C LYS A 88 -3.68 9.90 -17.66
N LEU A 89 -4.53 10.25 -18.62
CA LEU A 89 -5.02 11.63 -18.76
C LEU A 89 -5.88 12.04 -17.56
N VAL A 90 -6.78 11.15 -17.11
CA VAL A 90 -7.58 11.37 -15.90
C VAL A 90 -6.68 11.51 -14.68
N GLU A 91 -5.63 10.69 -14.56
CA GLU A 91 -4.67 10.77 -13.45
C GLU A 91 -3.96 12.13 -13.35
N VAL A 92 -3.65 12.78 -14.48
CA VAL A 92 -3.11 14.16 -14.49
C VAL A 92 -4.13 15.14 -13.88
N LEU A 93 -5.41 15.01 -14.23
CA LEU A 93 -6.47 15.85 -13.65
C LEU A 93 -6.62 15.58 -12.14
N VAL A 94 -6.54 14.31 -11.74
CA VAL A 94 -6.60 13.91 -10.32
C VAL A 94 -5.42 14.46 -9.54
N ALA A 95 -4.21 14.51 -10.10
CA ALA A 95 -3.05 15.14 -9.47
C ALA A 95 -3.25 16.66 -9.25
N ILE A 96 -3.87 17.35 -10.22
CA ILE A 96 -4.23 18.77 -10.09
C ILE A 96 -5.27 18.95 -8.97
N LEU A 97 -6.33 18.14 -8.95
CA LEU A 97 -7.35 18.18 -7.90
C LEU A 97 -6.77 17.84 -6.52
N ALA A 98 -5.84 16.89 -6.44
CA ALA A 98 -5.15 16.55 -5.20
C ALA A 98 -4.37 17.75 -4.69
N THR A 99 -3.64 18.44 -5.57
CA THR A 99 -2.92 19.68 -5.24
C THR A 99 -3.87 20.73 -4.65
N MET A 100 -5.02 20.95 -5.29
CA MET A 100 -6.04 21.88 -4.79
C MET A 100 -6.57 21.45 -3.41
N ALA A 101 -6.88 20.16 -3.23
CA ALA A 101 -7.38 19.62 -1.97
C ALA A 101 -6.37 19.83 -0.83
N LEU A 102 -5.09 19.52 -1.06
CA LEU A 102 -4.03 19.74 -0.09
C LEU A 102 -3.89 21.22 0.26
N VAL A 103 -3.77 22.11 -0.74
CA VAL A 103 -3.60 23.55 -0.51
C VAL A 103 -4.78 24.17 0.24
N THR A 104 -6.00 23.70 0.00
CA THR A 104 -7.19 24.16 0.75
C THR A 104 -7.28 23.61 2.18
N GLY A 105 -6.46 22.61 2.55
CA GLY A 105 -6.48 21.98 3.86
C GLY A 105 -7.75 21.17 4.16
N ASN A 106 -8.59 20.88 3.16
CA ASN A 106 -9.87 20.22 3.34
C ASN A 106 -9.74 18.68 3.24
N VAL A 107 -9.82 18.00 4.38
CA VAL A 107 -9.68 16.54 4.46
C VAL A 107 -10.72 15.78 3.64
N LEU A 108 -11.98 16.23 3.62
CA LEU A 108 -13.04 15.56 2.86
C LEU A 108 -12.80 15.68 1.35
N PHE A 109 -12.31 16.84 0.90
CA PHE A 109 -11.92 17.01 -0.50
C PHE A 109 -10.72 16.11 -0.84
N ALA A 110 -9.72 16.01 0.03
CA ALA A 110 -8.56 15.12 -0.18
C ALA A 110 -8.99 13.65 -0.25
N LEU A 111 -9.88 13.19 0.64
CA LEU A 111 -10.44 11.84 0.63
C LEU A 111 -11.29 11.59 -0.62
N ALA A 112 -12.10 12.56 -1.05
CA ALA A 112 -12.87 12.45 -2.29
C ALA A 112 -11.95 12.30 -3.51
N VAL A 113 -10.86 13.07 -3.59
CA VAL A 113 -9.86 12.95 -4.65
C VAL A 113 -9.15 11.59 -4.59
N LEU A 114 -8.84 11.08 -3.40
CA LEU A 114 -8.30 9.73 -3.23
C LEU A 114 -9.27 8.64 -3.72
N THR A 115 -10.58 8.83 -3.51
CA THR A 115 -11.60 7.93 -4.07
C THR A 115 -11.69 8.03 -5.59
N VAL A 116 -11.60 9.23 -6.16
CA VAL A 116 -11.49 9.39 -7.62
C VAL A 116 -10.23 8.70 -8.12
N LEU A 117 -9.10 8.82 -7.40
CA LEU A 117 -7.85 8.10 -7.66
C LEU A 117 -8.08 6.57 -7.72
N GLY A 118 -8.76 6.01 -6.74
CA GLY A 118 -9.12 4.59 -6.77
C GLY A 118 -9.99 4.23 -7.97
N LEU A 119 -10.93 5.10 -8.33
CA LEU A 119 -11.85 4.89 -9.44
C LEU A 119 -11.14 4.86 -10.79
N GLN A 120 -10.24 5.79 -11.13
CA GLN A 120 -9.54 5.66 -12.42
C GLN A 120 -8.55 4.49 -12.44
N SER A 121 -7.86 4.21 -11.32
CA SER A 121 -6.92 3.08 -11.25
C SER A 121 -7.64 1.73 -11.40
N THR A 122 -8.92 1.67 -11.03
CA THR A 122 -9.81 0.51 -11.29
C THR A 122 -9.92 0.18 -12.78
N PHE A 123 -9.94 1.19 -13.66
CA PHE A 123 -10.00 0.98 -15.12
C PHE A 123 -8.69 0.43 -15.69
N PHE A 124 -7.55 0.68 -15.03
CA PHE A 124 -6.27 0.18 -15.49
C PHE A 124 -6.04 -1.31 -15.17
N GLY A 125 -6.57 -1.82 -14.06
CA GLY A 125 -6.34 -3.20 -13.59
C GLY A 125 -6.69 -4.28 -14.62
N PRO A 126 -7.94 -4.37 -15.11
CA PRO A 126 -8.35 -5.37 -16.10
C PRO A 126 -7.63 -5.21 -17.44
N ALA A 127 -7.39 -3.96 -17.86
CA ALA A 127 -6.63 -3.67 -19.07
C ALA A 127 -5.19 -4.20 -18.95
N LYS A 128 -4.50 -3.91 -17.84
CA LYS A 128 -3.13 -4.38 -17.56
C LYS A 128 -3.00 -5.90 -17.63
N TYR A 129 -3.81 -6.62 -16.86
CA TYR A 129 -3.71 -8.08 -16.82
C TYR A 129 -4.24 -8.76 -18.09
N GLY A 130 -5.10 -8.09 -18.85
CA GLY A 130 -5.54 -8.54 -20.17
C GLY A 130 -4.49 -8.31 -21.27
N MET A 131 -3.71 -7.23 -21.18
CA MET A 131 -2.62 -6.93 -22.12
C MET A 131 -1.42 -7.88 -21.94
N LEU A 132 -1.18 -8.34 -20.71
CA LEU A 132 0.03 -9.08 -20.39
C LEU A 132 0.21 -10.36 -21.24
N PRO A 133 -0.80 -11.26 -21.36
CA PRO A 133 -0.68 -12.43 -22.24
C PRO A 133 -0.58 -12.07 -23.71
N GLU A 134 -1.24 -10.99 -24.16
CA GLU A 134 -1.13 -10.52 -25.56
C GLU A 134 0.30 -10.06 -25.91
N LEU A 135 1.04 -9.53 -24.92
CA LEU A 135 2.39 -8.99 -25.11
C LEU A 135 3.50 -10.04 -25.00
N VAL A 136 3.32 -11.08 -24.18
CA VAL A 136 4.38 -12.04 -23.83
C VAL A 136 4.06 -13.50 -24.16
N GLY A 137 2.82 -13.81 -24.53
CA GLY A 137 2.34 -15.19 -24.72
C GLY A 137 2.14 -15.96 -23.42
N GLU A 138 1.45 -17.11 -23.50
CA GLU A 138 1.13 -17.98 -22.36
C GLU A 138 2.40 -18.54 -21.69
N GLU A 139 3.41 -18.92 -22.48
CA GLU A 139 4.69 -19.49 -21.97
C GLU A 139 5.48 -18.51 -21.10
N GLY A 140 5.33 -17.21 -21.34
CA GLY A 140 6.04 -16.15 -20.63
C GLY A 140 5.32 -15.61 -19.40
N LEU A 141 4.08 -16.04 -19.12
CA LEU A 141 3.20 -15.38 -18.16
C LEU A 141 3.74 -15.34 -16.73
N SER A 142 4.29 -16.44 -16.24
CA SER A 142 4.80 -16.50 -14.86
C SER A 142 5.95 -15.51 -14.66
N LYS A 143 6.89 -15.48 -15.61
CA LYS A 143 8.04 -14.56 -15.59
C LYS A 143 7.60 -13.10 -15.74
N ALA A 144 6.67 -12.83 -16.65
CA ALA A 144 6.16 -11.48 -16.88
C ALA A 144 5.39 -10.94 -15.67
N ASN A 145 4.55 -11.76 -15.03
CA ASN A 145 3.87 -11.43 -13.78
C ASN A 145 4.86 -11.19 -12.64
N GLY A 146 5.93 -11.99 -12.54
CA GLY A 146 7.00 -11.79 -11.56
C GLY A 146 7.66 -10.41 -11.70
N VAL A 147 8.09 -10.03 -12.91
CA VAL A 147 8.69 -8.71 -13.18
C VAL A 147 7.70 -7.57 -12.91
N LEU A 148 6.47 -7.69 -13.42
CA LEU A 148 5.43 -6.68 -13.22
C LEU A 148 5.11 -6.46 -11.74
N SER A 149 5.04 -7.55 -10.97
CA SER A 149 4.75 -7.49 -9.53
C SER A 149 5.92 -6.89 -8.76
N MET A 150 7.16 -7.29 -9.07
CA MET A 150 8.36 -6.69 -8.47
C MET A 150 8.41 -5.18 -8.70
N LEU A 151 8.21 -4.72 -9.94
CA LEU A 151 8.21 -3.28 -10.24
C LEU A 151 7.06 -2.54 -9.56
N THR A 152 5.86 -3.14 -9.51
CA THR A 152 4.72 -2.56 -8.80
C THR A 152 5.04 -2.40 -7.30
N ASN A 153 5.64 -3.42 -6.68
CA ASN A 153 6.04 -3.41 -5.29
C ASN A 153 7.12 -2.35 -5.00
N ILE A 154 8.15 -2.25 -5.84
CA ILE A 154 9.18 -1.19 -5.72
C ILE A 154 8.53 0.19 -5.83
N ALA A 155 7.58 0.37 -6.77
CA ALA A 155 6.87 1.63 -6.91
C ALA A 155 6.04 1.99 -5.67
N VAL A 156 5.30 1.03 -5.10
CA VAL A 156 4.55 1.22 -3.84
C VAL A 156 5.48 1.71 -2.73
N ILE A 157 6.65 1.08 -2.59
CA ILE A 157 7.67 1.48 -1.61
C ILE A 157 8.12 2.91 -1.86
N LEU A 158 8.60 3.23 -3.07
CA LEU A 158 9.13 4.55 -3.37
C LEU A 158 8.08 5.65 -3.19
N GLY A 159 6.82 5.37 -3.54
CA GLY A 159 5.70 6.29 -3.30
C GLY A 159 5.45 6.52 -1.80
N ALA A 160 5.39 5.44 -1.01
CA ALA A 160 5.21 5.54 0.45
C ALA A 160 6.39 6.25 1.15
N PHE A 161 7.63 5.99 0.71
CA PHE A 161 8.82 6.67 1.20
C PHE A 161 8.82 8.16 0.85
N ALA A 162 8.43 8.51 -0.37
CA ALA A 162 8.34 9.91 -0.77
C ALA A 162 7.24 10.66 0.01
N ALA A 163 6.15 9.99 0.37
CA ALA A 163 5.04 10.61 1.09
C ALA A 163 5.41 11.17 2.47
N GLY A 164 6.33 10.54 3.20
CA GLY A 164 6.74 10.98 4.54
C GLY A 164 7.37 12.37 4.53
N PRO A 165 8.52 12.58 3.85
CA PRO A 165 9.13 13.90 3.73
C PRO A 165 8.21 14.93 3.06
N LEU A 166 7.38 14.52 2.09
CA LEU A 166 6.38 15.42 1.49
C LEU A 166 5.35 15.89 2.51
N TYR A 167 4.88 14.98 3.38
CA TYR A 167 3.98 15.28 4.48
C TYR A 167 4.64 16.18 5.51
N ASP A 168 5.83 15.85 6.00
CA ASP A 168 6.52 16.61 7.04
C ASP A 168 6.79 18.06 6.60
N ASN A 169 7.23 18.24 5.34
CA ASN A 169 7.41 19.57 4.76
C ASN A 169 6.08 20.34 4.68
N PHE A 170 5.01 19.69 4.18
CA PHE A 170 3.69 20.31 4.04
C PHE A 170 3.05 20.65 5.40
N ALA A 171 3.17 19.74 6.35
CA ALA A 171 2.51 19.79 7.64
C ALA A 171 3.20 20.75 8.61
N SER A 172 4.45 21.14 8.37
CA SER A 172 5.22 22.00 9.30
C SER A 172 4.50 23.30 9.68
N ASP A 173 3.74 23.91 8.76
CA ASP A 173 2.93 25.12 9.04
C ASP A 173 1.70 24.86 9.93
N TRP A 174 1.27 23.60 10.02
CA TRP A 174 0.04 23.14 10.68
C TRP A 174 0.33 22.29 11.91
N SER A 175 1.59 21.91 12.11
CA SER A 175 2.02 20.98 13.13
C SER A 175 2.29 21.73 14.43
N PRO A 176 1.99 21.12 15.58
CA PRO A 176 2.28 21.73 16.86
C PRO A 176 3.79 21.86 17.05
N VAL A 177 4.16 22.76 17.96
CA VAL A 177 5.56 23.04 18.26
C VAL A 177 5.88 22.58 19.66
N ILE A 178 6.94 21.79 19.79
CA ILE A 178 7.48 21.32 21.06
C ILE A 178 8.74 22.11 21.36
N VAL A 179 8.78 22.78 22.50
CA VAL A 179 9.97 23.48 22.97
C VAL A 179 10.58 22.69 24.11
N PHE A 180 11.87 22.38 23.98
CA PHE A 180 12.68 21.72 24.98
C PHE A 180 13.54 22.76 25.70
N GLN A 181 13.50 22.78 27.02
CA GLN A 181 14.30 23.68 27.86
C GLN A 181 15.10 22.89 28.90
N THR A 182 16.37 23.23 29.07
CA THR A 182 17.21 22.77 30.20
C THR A 182 17.07 23.73 31.40
N GLU A 183 17.32 23.25 32.63
CA GLU A 183 17.12 24.02 33.88
C GLU A 183 17.82 25.40 33.93
N GLN A 184 18.87 25.61 33.13
CA GLN A 184 19.57 26.90 33.06
C GLN A 184 18.97 27.88 32.04
N GLY A 185 17.99 27.47 31.22
CA GLY A 185 17.36 28.31 30.20
C GLY A 185 18.28 28.73 29.04
N VAL A 186 19.48 28.15 28.94
CA VAL A 186 20.53 28.57 27.99
C VAL A 186 20.36 27.92 26.61
N GLU A 187 19.85 26.68 26.56
CA GLU A 187 19.57 25.99 25.30
C GLU A 187 18.07 25.69 25.22
N THR A 188 17.40 26.38 24.30
CA THR A 188 15.97 26.18 24.06
C THR A 188 15.75 25.84 22.60
N GLU A 189 15.53 24.56 22.34
CA GLU A 189 15.34 24.06 20.99
C GLU A 189 13.87 23.76 20.74
N ALA A 190 13.36 24.23 19.60
CA ALA A 190 12.03 23.93 19.13
C ALA A 190 12.05 22.80 18.08
N MET A 191 11.07 21.90 18.18
CA MET A 191 10.77 20.88 17.18
C MET A 191 9.35 21.09 16.68
N VAL A 192 9.19 21.16 15.36
CA VAL A 192 7.88 21.19 14.70
C VAL A 192 7.49 19.76 14.34
N GLY A 193 6.32 19.29 14.79
CA GLY A 193 5.86 17.95 14.45
C GLY A 193 4.96 17.31 15.49
N SER A 194 4.66 16.02 15.29
CA SER A 194 3.86 15.24 16.22
C SER A 194 4.58 15.02 17.56
N VAL A 195 3.80 14.90 18.62
CA VAL A 195 4.28 14.56 19.97
C VAL A 195 4.37 13.04 20.07
N ASP A 196 5.26 12.44 19.28
CA ASP A 196 5.49 11.00 19.36
C ASP A 196 6.68 10.67 20.28
N PRO A 197 6.62 9.58 21.07
CA PRO A 197 7.66 9.25 22.03
C PRO A 197 9.07 9.08 21.41
N VAL A 198 9.14 8.64 20.16
CA VAL A 198 10.41 8.38 19.46
C VAL A 198 11.09 9.69 19.09
N SER A 199 10.38 10.62 18.45
CA SER A 199 10.91 11.94 18.08
C SER A 199 11.29 12.75 19.31
N VAL A 200 10.45 12.73 20.35
CA VAL A 200 10.75 13.38 21.64
C VAL A 200 12.02 12.80 22.26
N ARG A 201 12.18 11.47 22.28
CA ARG A 201 13.40 10.81 22.74
C ARG A 201 14.62 11.22 21.94
N GLU A 202 14.58 11.08 20.61
CA GLU A 202 15.71 11.41 19.74
C GLU A 202 16.18 12.85 19.98
N ARG A 203 15.25 13.78 20.22
CA ARG A 203 15.58 15.16 20.56
C ARG A 203 16.16 15.32 21.95
N LEU A 204 15.57 14.69 22.97
CA LEU A 204 16.10 14.72 24.34
C LEU A 204 17.51 14.13 24.41
N THR A 205 17.77 13.03 23.71
CA THR A 205 19.11 12.44 23.60
C THR A 205 20.09 13.38 22.90
N SER A 206 19.65 14.11 21.86
CA SER A 206 20.52 15.11 21.20
C SER A 206 20.86 16.30 22.11
N LEU A 207 20.02 16.59 23.10
CA LEU A 207 20.24 17.59 24.16
C LEU A 207 21.01 17.04 25.37
N GLY A 208 21.57 15.83 25.27
CA GLY A 208 22.36 15.21 26.33
C GLY A 208 21.54 14.60 27.47
N VAL A 209 20.22 14.45 27.31
CA VAL A 209 19.39 13.69 28.27
C VAL A 209 19.55 12.20 27.97
N GLU A 210 20.36 11.52 28.77
CA GLU A 210 20.52 10.06 28.70
C GLU A 210 19.25 9.35 29.19
N GLY A 211 18.79 8.34 28.45
CA GLY A 211 17.63 7.53 28.79
C GLY A 211 17.71 6.15 28.17
N ASP A 212 17.14 5.16 28.85
CA ASP A 212 17.03 3.80 28.33
C ASP A 212 15.68 3.62 27.62
N SER A 213 15.66 2.77 26.60
CA SER A 213 14.42 2.24 26.05
C SER A 213 13.91 1.18 27.02
N GLY A 214 12.89 1.51 27.82
CA GLY A 214 12.19 0.48 28.59
C GLY A 214 11.66 -0.62 27.65
N SER A 215 11.44 -1.83 28.19
CA SER A 215 10.85 -2.97 27.47
C SER A 215 9.54 -2.65 26.73
N ASP A 216 8.89 -1.57 27.12
CA ASP A 216 7.56 -1.14 26.67
C ASP A 216 7.65 -0.04 25.59
N GLY A 217 8.86 0.25 25.07
CA GLY A 217 9.10 1.27 24.02
C GLY A 217 9.09 2.72 24.53
N LEU A 218 8.74 2.94 25.80
CA LEU A 218 8.73 4.26 26.44
C LEU A 218 10.14 4.69 26.84
N PHE A 219 10.47 5.96 26.55
CA PHE A 219 11.69 6.60 27.02
C PHE A 219 11.66 6.72 28.54
N LYS A 220 12.67 6.14 29.21
CA LYS A 220 12.89 6.36 30.63
C LYS A 220 14.18 7.15 30.78
N ALA A 221 14.10 8.39 31.23
CA ALA A 221 15.29 9.15 31.57
C ALA A 221 16.10 8.37 32.62
N VAL A 222 17.43 8.30 32.46
CA VAL A 222 18.30 7.69 33.47
C VAL A 222 18.26 8.59 34.70
N THR A 223 17.41 8.25 35.67
CA THR A 223 17.49 8.81 37.02
C THR A 223 18.45 7.93 37.79
N THR A 224 19.70 8.31 37.93
CA THR A 224 20.63 7.54 38.76
C THR A 224 21.26 8.38 39.86
N ASP A 225 21.19 7.79 41.06
CA ASP A 225 22.14 7.94 42.15
C ASP A 225 23.58 7.51 41.77
N ASP A 226 23.86 7.18 40.49
CA ASP A 226 25.16 6.70 39.94
C ASP A 226 25.93 7.75 39.10
N LEU A 227 25.35 8.93 38.86
CA LEU A 227 26.09 10.05 38.27
C LEU A 227 26.42 11.07 39.37
N ALA A 228 27.68 11.48 39.48
CA ALA A 228 28.14 12.51 40.43
C ALA A 228 27.59 13.93 40.15
N VAL A 229 26.53 14.04 39.33
CA VAL A 229 25.92 15.27 38.83
C VAL A 229 24.40 15.11 38.92
N ALA A 230 23.70 16.12 39.46
CA ALA A 230 22.25 16.10 39.63
C ALA A 230 21.52 15.83 38.29
N PRO A 231 20.46 15.00 38.26
CA PRO A 231 19.75 14.69 37.03
C PRO A 231 19.10 15.95 36.44
N VAL A 232 19.48 16.31 35.22
CA VAL A 232 18.88 17.42 34.47
C VAL A 232 17.45 17.04 34.13
N LYS A 233 16.46 17.70 34.73
CA LYS A 233 15.05 17.49 34.37
C LYS A 233 14.69 18.39 33.19
N PRO A 234 14.47 17.84 31.98
CA PRO A 234 14.05 18.64 30.84
C PRO A 234 12.64 19.17 31.08
N ARG A 235 12.42 20.47 30.83
CA ARG A 235 11.09 21.05 30.73
C ARG A 235 10.67 21.01 29.27
N VAL A 236 9.53 20.38 28.98
CA VAL A 236 8.98 20.26 27.64
C VAL A 236 7.68 21.05 27.58
N ILE A 237 7.56 21.98 26.64
CA ILE A 237 6.36 22.80 26.44
C ILE A 237 5.76 22.47 25.07
N LEU A 238 4.51 22.03 25.05
CA LEU A 238 3.77 21.75 23.83
C LEU A 238 2.82 22.91 23.51
N PHE A 239 3.03 23.55 22.37
CA PHE A 239 2.12 24.54 21.80
C PHE A 239 1.22 23.87 20.77
N ALA A 240 -0.07 23.74 21.10
CA ALA A 240 -1.05 23.05 20.28
C ALA A 240 -2.47 23.57 20.53
N ASP A 241 -3.40 23.35 19.59
CA ASP A 241 -4.81 23.66 19.76
C ASP A 241 -5.51 22.61 20.64
N GLU A 242 -6.74 22.92 21.05
CA GLU A 242 -7.54 22.06 21.94
C GLU A 242 -7.79 20.66 21.37
N ALA A 243 -8.05 20.61 20.06
CA ALA A 243 -8.41 19.38 19.38
C ALA A 243 -7.21 18.44 19.34
N TYR A 244 -6.02 18.97 19.04
CA TYR A 244 -4.78 18.21 19.06
C TYR A 244 -4.42 17.75 20.48
N ILE A 245 -4.48 18.65 21.48
CA ILE A 245 -4.18 18.32 22.88
C ILE A 245 -5.07 17.18 23.37
N SER A 246 -6.36 17.23 23.07
CA SER A 246 -7.32 16.20 23.48
C SER A 246 -6.99 14.82 22.89
N GLN A 247 -6.37 14.78 21.71
CA GLN A 247 -5.98 13.53 21.06
C GLN A 247 -4.71 12.91 21.60
N VAL A 248 -3.70 13.74 21.86
CA VAL A 248 -2.39 13.26 22.30
C VAL A 248 -2.24 13.22 23.82
N GLN A 249 -3.27 13.57 24.59
CA GLN A 249 -3.20 13.69 26.04
C GLN A 249 -2.61 12.43 26.71
N GLU A 250 -3.03 11.24 26.27
CA GLU A 250 -2.52 9.97 26.83
C GLU A 250 -1.04 9.74 26.46
N GLN A 251 -0.66 10.03 25.21
CA GLN A 251 0.74 10.00 24.78
C GLN A 251 1.60 11.01 25.55
N VAL A 252 1.12 12.24 25.72
CA VAL A 252 1.78 13.30 26.50
C VAL A 252 1.99 12.86 27.95
N ASN A 253 0.95 12.30 28.58
CA ASN A 253 1.05 11.79 29.96
C ASN A 253 2.07 10.65 30.05
N SER A 254 2.08 9.74 29.09
CA SER A 254 3.01 8.62 29.02
C SER A 254 4.47 9.09 28.87
N ILE A 255 4.71 10.05 27.97
CA ILE A 255 6.03 10.67 27.77
C ILE A 255 6.47 11.42 29.04
N GLY A 256 5.58 12.21 29.65
CA GLY A 256 5.85 12.94 30.89
C GLY A 256 6.27 12.01 32.04
N ASN A 257 5.54 10.91 32.22
CA ASN A 257 5.91 9.88 33.20
C ASN A 257 7.28 9.26 32.90
N GLY A 258 7.61 9.05 31.62
CA GLY A 258 8.89 8.51 31.18
C GLY A 258 10.10 9.43 31.42
N ILE A 259 9.94 10.74 31.21
CA ILE A 259 11.01 11.74 31.42
C ILE A 259 11.16 12.18 32.89
N GLY A 260 10.28 11.74 33.79
CA GLY A 260 10.30 12.15 35.20
C GLY A 260 9.95 13.63 35.43
N GLY A 261 9.20 14.23 34.49
CA GLY A 261 8.86 15.65 34.46
C GLY A 261 7.47 15.92 33.85
N MET A 262 6.91 17.11 34.06
CA MET A 262 5.65 17.50 33.44
C MET A 262 5.89 18.11 32.05
N ILE A 263 5.11 17.66 31.07
CA ILE A 263 4.95 18.35 29.79
C ILE A 263 3.92 19.46 30.01
N GLU A 264 4.33 20.71 29.83
CA GLU A 264 3.43 21.86 29.91
C GLU A 264 2.64 21.98 28.61
N LEU A 265 1.32 21.86 28.71
CA LEU A 265 0.41 22.03 27.59
C LEU A 265 -0.01 23.50 27.49
N ARG A 266 0.33 24.15 26.37
CA ARG A 266 -0.10 25.52 26.07
C ARG A 266 -1.06 25.52 24.88
N GLN A 267 -2.32 25.83 25.19
CA GLN A 267 -3.36 25.95 24.19
C GLN A 267 -3.17 27.25 23.39
N VAL A 268 -2.90 27.12 22.10
CA VAL A 268 -2.65 28.25 21.18
C VAL A 268 -3.41 28.01 19.87
N PRO A 269 -3.94 29.04 19.18
CA PRO A 269 -4.48 28.88 17.84
C PRO A 269 -3.40 28.39 16.85
N ARG A 270 -3.77 27.55 15.87
CA ARG A 270 -2.85 27.03 14.84
C ARG A 270 -2.03 28.12 14.13
N SER A 271 -2.62 29.28 13.89
CA SER A 271 -1.95 30.42 13.21
C SER A 271 -0.76 30.97 13.99
N ASP A 272 -0.73 30.78 15.31
CA ASP A 272 0.18 31.48 16.21
C ASP A 272 1.22 30.54 16.82
N TYR A 273 1.20 29.25 16.47
CA TYR A 273 2.12 28.22 17.02
C TYR A 273 3.59 28.66 16.96
N THR A 274 4.03 29.12 15.79
CA THR A 274 5.43 29.50 15.56
C THR A 274 5.80 30.79 16.26
N GLU A 275 4.88 31.75 16.36
CA GLU A 275 5.10 33.01 17.08
C GLU A 275 5.28 32.75 18.59
N TYR A 276 4.37 31.99 19.20
CA TYR A 276 4.47 31.65 20.61
C TYR A 276 5.69 30.77 20.92
N ALA A 277 6.01 29.82 20.05
CA ALA A 277 7.18 28.97 20.24
C ALA A 277 8.49 29.76 20.06
N ALA A 278 8.56 30.72 19.13
CA ALA A 278 9.73 31.58 18.94
C ALA A 278 9.99 32.48 20.17
N GLN A 279 8.95 32.85 20.91
CA GLN A 279 9.12 33.56 22.19
C GLN A 279 9.72 32.68 23.30
N ASN A 280 9.71 31.36 23.14
CA ASN A 280 10.15 30.40 24.15
C ASN A 280 11.37 29.56 23.69
N SER A 281 11.91 29.81 22.49
CA SER A 281 13.05 29.12 21.89
C SER A 281 14.09 30.08 21.32
N THR A 282 15.36 29.71 21.46
CA THR A 282 16.52 30.38 20.85
C THR A 282 16.77 29.94 19.41
N THR A 283 16.09 28.88 18.94
CA THR A 283 16.22 28.34 17.59
C THR A 283 15.23 29.03 16.65
N GLU A 284 15.70 29.43 15.47
CA GLU A 284 14.81 29.99 14.45
C GLU A 284 13.86 28.91 13.92
N ILE A 285 12.56 29.08 14.17
CA ILE A 285 11.52 28.16 13.74
C ILE A 285 11.23 28.45 12.27
N THR A 286 11.81 27.65 11.39
CA THR A 286 11.62 27.82 9.95
C THR A 286 10.26 27.26 9.53
N THR A 287 9.32 28.12 9.16
CA THR A 287 8.08 27.70 8.49
C THR A 287 8.35 27.26 7.07
N SER A 288 7.56 26.32 6.56
CA SER A 288 7.71 25.89 5.19
C SER A 288 7.19 26.97 4.23
N GLY A 289 8.11 27.59 3.50
CA GLY A 289 7.76 28.64 2.53
C GLY A 289 6.77 28.15 1.46
N PHE A 290 6.24 29.08 0.65
CA PHE A 290 5.20 28.82 -0.36
C PHE A 290 5.41 27.53 -1.19
N VAL A 291 6.66 27.23 -1.59
CA VAL A 291 7.01 26.05 -2.39
C VAL A 291 6.61 24.73 -1.72
N ALA A 292 6.70 24.65 -0.39
CA ALA A 292 6.41 23.42 0.35
C ALA A 292 4.93 23.03 0.33
N LYS A 293 4.02 24.01 0.29
CA LYS A 293 2.56 23.76 0.22
C LYS A 293 2.12 23.06 -1.07
N TRP A 294 2.84 23.33 -2.16
CA TRP A 294 2.52 22.80 -3.49
C TRP A 294 3.36 21.59 -3.87
N LEU A 295 4.46 21.34 -3.15
CA LEU A 295 5.43 20.32 -3.49
C LEU A 295 4.84 18.91 -3.65
N PRO A 296 3.96 18.40 -2.75
CA PRO A 296 3.36 17.08 -2.93
C PRO A 296 2.58 16.98 -4.24
N GLY A 297 1.79 18.01 -4.56
CA GLY A 297 1.01 18.10 -5.79
C GLY A 297 1.87 18.15 -7.06
N ILE A 298 2.96 18.93 -7.03
CA ILE A 298 3.92 19.00 -8.15
C ILE A 298 4.57 17.64 -8.39
N VAL A 299 5.02 16.95 -7.34
CA VAL A 299 5.63 15.62 -7.46
C VAL A 299 4.64 14.63 -8.09
N MET A 300 3.40 14.60 -7.61
CA MET A 300 2.35 13.76 -8.18
C MET A 300 2.08 14.08 -9.66
N LEU A 301 2.01 15.37 -10.00
CA LEU A 301 1.78 15.81 -11.38
C LEU A 301 2.92 15.38 -12.31
N LEU A 302 4.18 15.49 -11.88
CA LEU A 302 5.33 15.04 -12.66
C LEU A 302 5.31 13.52 -12.88
N ILE A 303 4.96 12.74 -11.85
CA ILE A 303 4.81 11.28 -11.97
C ILE A 303 3.68 10.93 -12.96
N ALA A 304 2.52 11.60 -12.86
CA ALA A 304 1.38 11.40 -13.74
C ALA A 304 1.72 11.73 -15.21
N LEU A 305 2.40 12.86 -15.47
CA LEU A 305 2.84 13.26 -16.80
C LEU A 305 3.86 12.29 -17.40
N ALA A 306 4.81 11.80 -16.59
CA ALA A 306 5.75 10.76 -17.02
C ALA A 306 5.02 9.44 -17.35
N GLY A 307 4.01 9.07 -16.56
CA GLY A 307 3.17 7.90 -16.79
C GLY A 307 2.37 8.02 -18.09
N LEU A 308 1.80 9.19 -18.37
CA LEU A 308 1.13 9.49 -19.63
C LEU A 308 2.08 9.43 -20.83
N ALA A 309 3.29 9.99 -20.70
CA ALA A 309 4.31 9.92 -21.74
C ALA A 309 4.77 8.48 -22.03
N ALA A 310 4.79 7.61 -21.02
CA ALA A 310 5.05 6.19 -21.20
C ALA A 310 3.87 5.45 -21.87
N ALA A 311 2.63 5.82 -21.56
CA ALA A 311 1.44 5.22 -22.16
C ALA A 311 1.36 5.46 -23.68
N PHE A 312 1.80 6.61 -24.18
CA PHE A 312 1.88 6.88 -25.63
C PHE A 312 2.86 5.97 -26.38
N ARG A 313 3.79 5.30 -25.69
CA ARG A 313 4.73 4.34 -26.30
C ARG A 313 4.15 2.92 -26.42
N MET A 314 2.94 2.69 -25.93
CA MET A 314 2.28 1.39 -26.05
C MET A 314 1.87 1.12 -27.51
N PRO A 315 2.12 -0.08 -28.04
CA PRO A 315 1.60 -0.46 -29.34
C PRO A 315 0.08 -0.49 -29.30
N TYR A 316 -0.56 -0.24 -30.44
CA TYR A 316 -2.01 -0.35 -30.53
C TYR A 316 -2.44 -1.81 -30.40
N LEU A 317 -3.23 -2.10 -29.37
CA LEU A 317 -3.87 -3.40 -29.18
C LEU A 317 -5.31 -3.33 -29.67
N ARG A 318 -5.72 -4.28 -30.51
CA ARG A 318 -7.08 -4.30 -31.06
C ARG A 318 -8.10 -4.57 -29.92
N PRO A 319 -9.29 -3.95 -29.97
CA PRO A 319 -10.36 -4.32 -29.05
C PRO A 319 -10.76 -5.77 -29.28
N MET A 320 -11.09 -6.48 -28.19
CA MET A 320 -11.39 -7.90 -28.24
C MET A 320 -12.84 -8.16 -28.68
N LYS A 321 -13.78 -7.32 -28.24
CA LYS A 321 -15.19 -7.31 -28.66
C LYS A 321 -15.72 -5.89 -28.87
N PRO A 322 -15.44 -5.23 -30.01
CA PRO A 322 -15.90 -3.86 -30.29
C PRO A 322 -17.42 -3.67 -30.15
N ASP A 323 -18.18 -4.68 -30.51
CA ASP A 323 -19.65 -4.68 -30.53
C ASP A 323 -20.28 -5.06 -29.18
N LEU A 324 -19.47 -5.26 -28.13
CA LEU A 324 -19.98 -5.63 -26.80
C LEU A 324 -20.88 -4.51 -26.26
N ALA A 325 -22.15 -4.83 -26.03
CA ALA A 325 -23.07 -3.93 -25.34
C ALA A 325 -22.70 -3.86 -23.85
N VAL A 326 -22.13 -2.73 -23.43
CA VAL A 326 -21.76 -2.49 -22.03
C VAL A 326 -23.02 -2.50 -21.16
N LYS A 327 -23.14 -3.50 -20.28
CA LYS A 327 -24.29 -3.61 -19.38
C LYS A 327 -24.15 -2.56 -18.27
N LYS A 328 -25.14 -1.67 -18.16
CA LYS A 328 -25.18 -0.59 -17.14
C LYS A 328 -25.43 -1.09 -15.71
N GLN A 329 -25.81 -2.36 -15.54
CA GLN A 329 -26.18 -2.93 -14.23
C GLN A 329 -24.93 -3.45 -13.50
N PHE A 330 -24.16 -2.52 -12.92
CA PHE A 330 -22.84 -2.78 -12.35
C PHE A 330 -22.79 -3.87 -11.27
N LEU A 331 -23.80 -4.00 -10.39
CA LEU A 331 -23.82 -5.07 -9.38
C LEU A 331 -24.30 -6.42 -9.90
N ARG A 332 -25.30 -6.41 -10.80
CA ARG A 332 -25.83 -7.66 -11.40
C ARG A 332 -24.76 -8.38 -12.21
N PHE A 333 -23.81 -7.63 -12.75
CA PHE A 333 -22.61 -8.16 -13.38
C PHE A 333 -21.87 -9.18 -12.51
N TYR A 334 -21.66 -8.90 -11.21
CA TYR A 334 -20.94 -9.81 -10.33
C TYR A 334 -21.71 -11.12 -10.14
N LEU A 335 -23.03 -11.02 -9.96
CA LEU A 335 -23.90 -12.19 -9.86
C LEU A 335 -23.90 -13.02 -11.15
N GLU A 336 -23.95 -12.38 -12.32
CA GLU A 336 -23.84 -13.05 -13.62
C GLU A 336 -22.48 -13.71 -13.79
N SER A 337 -21.39 -13.05 -13.39
CA SER A 337 -20.04 -13.57 -13.49
C SER A 337 -19.89 -14.81 -12.60
N ILE A 338 -20.30 -14.74 -11.33
CA ILE A 338 -20.33 -15.89 -10.40
C ILE A 338 -21.14 -17.04 -10.99
N LYS A 339 -22.35 -16.76 -11.52
CA LYS A 339 -23.20 -17.79 -12.15
C LYS A 339 -22.51 -18.43 -13.36
N SER A 340 -21.92 -17.62 -14.24
CA SER A 340 -21.24 -18.10 -15.46
C SER A 340 -19.95 -18.88 -15.17
N THR A 341 -19.26 -18.58 -14.07
CA THR A 341 -18.04 -19.28 -13.64
C THR A 341 -18.30 -20.36 -12.60
N LYS A 342 -19.56 -20.63 -12.25
CA LYS A 342 -19.89 -21.60 -11.20
C LYS A 342 -19.36 -22.98 -11.61
N GLY A 343 -18.58 -23.60 -10.72
CA GLY A 343 -17.96 -24.89 -11.00
C GLY A 343 -16.78 -24.86 -11.96
N THR A 344 -16.25 -23.67 -12.29
CA THR A 344 -15.04 -23.50 -13.11
C THR A 344 -13.80 -23.22 -12.26
N PRO A 345 -12.59 -23.61 -12.71
CA PRO A 345 -11.35 -23.36 -11.96
C PRO A 345 -11.08 -21.87 -11.77
N LEU A 346 -11.57 -21.02 -12.66
CA LEU A 346 -11.43 -19.57 -12.57
C LEU A 346 -12.10 -18.99 -11.31
N LEU A 347 -13.31 -19.45 -10.96
CA LEU A 347 -14.00 -19.00 -9.75
C LEU A 347 -13.26 -19.43 -8.48
N ALA A 348 -12.70 -20.63 -8.46
CA ALA A 348 -11.88 -21.07 -7.34
C ALA A 348 -10.58 -20.27 -7.25
N ALA A 349 -9.90 -20.00 -8.35
CA ALA A 349 -8.71 -19.15 -8.37
C ALA A 349 -9.04 -17.73 -7.89
N ALA A 350 -10.18 -17.17 -8.29
CA ALA A 350 -10.66 -15.87 -7.79
C ALA A 350 -10.89 -15.90 -6.27
N GLY A 351 -11.59 -16.92 -5.76
CA GLY A 351 -11.84 -17.11 -4.32
C GLY A 351 -10.56 -17.27 -3.50
N VAL A 352 -9.63 -18.12 -3.94
CA VAL A 352 -8.31 -18.28 -3.31
C VAL A 352 -7.56 -16.96 -3.25
N SER A 353 -7.56 -16.20 -4.35
CA SER A 353 -6.90 -14.90 -4.36
C SER A 353 -7.60 -13.89 -3.44
N SER A 354 -8.93 -13.88 -3.38
CA SER A 354 -9.68 -13.00 -2.49
C SER A 354 -9.32 -13.24 -1.02
N VAL A 355 -9.26 -14.51 -0.59
CA VAL A 355 -8.84 -14.86 0.77
C VAL A 355 -7.39 -14.45 1.03
N PHE A 356 -6.49 -14.66 0.07
CA PHE A 356 -5.10 -14.18 0.20
C PHE A 356 -5.02 -12.67 0.39
N TYR A 357 -5.82 -11.88 -0.34
CA TYR A 357 -5.77 -10.42 -0.24
C TYR A 357 -6.28 -9.85 1.10
N ILE A 358 -6.91 -10.66 1.96
CA ILE A 358 -7.15 -10.28 3.36
C ILE A 358 -5.83 -9.98 4.08
N ILE A 359 -4.78 -10.78 3.80
CA ILE A 359 -3.46 -10.67 4.44
C ILE A 359 -2.82 -9.29 4.21
N PRO A 360 -2.61 -8.79 2.96
CA PRO A 360 -2.07 -7.44 2.77
C PRO A 360 -2.99 -6.34 3.30
N GLY A 361 -4.31 -6.56 3.38
CA GLY A 361 -5.23 -5.62 4.04
C GLY A 361 -4.92 -5.44 5.53
N VAL A 362 -4.60 -6.53 6.22
CA VAL A 362 -4.15 -6.51 7.63
C VAL A 362 -2.70 -6.02 7.72
N ALA A 363 -1.78 -6.65 6.99
CA ALA A 363 -0.34 -6.47 7.12
C ALA A 363 0.10 -5.02 6.82
N LEU A 364 -0.48 -4.33 5.83
CA LEU A 364 -0.08 -2.96 5.52
C LEU A 364 -0.46 -1.97 6.63
N LEU A 365 -1.58 -2.19 7.30
CA LEU A 365 -1.98 -1.36 8.44
C LEU A 365 -1.15 -1.73 9.68
N ALA A 366 -1.04 -3.03 9.98
CA ALA A 366 -0.24 -3.53 11.09
C ALA A 366 1.22 -3.05 11.02
N LEU A 367 1.89 -3.19 9.86
CA LEU A 367 3.28 -2.75 9.69
C LEU A 367 3.47 -1.24 9.82
N SER A 368 2.44 -0.44 9.53
CA SER A 368 2.53 1.01 9.71
C SER A 368 2.63 1.43 11.18
N ASP A 369 2.20 0.56 12.10
CA ASP A 369 2.24 0.79 13.55
C ASP A 369 3.51 0.25 14.21
N TYR A 370 4.35 -0.49 13.47
CA TYR A 370 5.62 -1.02 13.99
C TYR A 370 6.65 0.07 14.32
N GLY A 371 6.46 1.30 13.83
CA GLY A 371 7.24 2.45 14.31
C GLY A 371 7.12 2.63 15.81
N GLU A 372 5.89 2.59 16.33
CA GLU A 372 5.61 2.75 17.75
C GLU A 372 5.97 1.47 18.53
N ILE A 373 5.58 0.29 18.03
CA ILE A 373 5.81 -0.99 18.71
C ILE A 373 7.30 -1.29 18.90
N LEU A 374 8.13 -1.00 17.90
CA LEU A 374 9.57 -1.21 17.97
C LEU A 374 10.34 -0.01 18.53
N GLY A 375 9.66 1.11 18.82
CA GLY A 375 10.31 2.36 19.21
C GLY A 375 11.32 2.87 18.18
N ILE A 376 11.00 2.74 16.88
CA ILE A 376 11.87 3.14 15.76
C ILE A 376 11.27 4.31 14.98
N SER A 377 12.12 5.09 14.31
CA SER A 377 11.67 6.20 13.48
C SER A 377 10.75 5.75 12.33
N ARG A 378 9.89 6.66 11.84
CA ARG A 378 9.00 6.41 10.68
C ARG A 378 9.75 5.90 9.46
N THR A 379 10.96 6.39 9.22
CA THR A 379 11.83 5.95 8.13
C THR A 379 12.22 4.48 8.29
N LYS A 380 12.59 4.04 9.50
CA LYS A 380 12.91 2.63 9.77
C LYS A 380 11.66 1.74 9.68
N ALA A 381 10.51 2.20 10.13
CA ALA A 381 9.24 1.49 9.91
C ALA A 381 8.94 1.33 8.40
N GLY A 382 9.22 2.36 7.60
CA GLY A 382 9.17 2.30 6.14
C GLY A 382 10.07 1.20 5.56
N TYR A 383 11.24 0.92 6.16
CA TYR A 383 12.11 -0.17 5.70
C TYR A 383 11.44 -1.54 5.82
N LEU A 384 10.57 -1.76 6.82
CA LEU A 384 9.84 -3.02 6.95
C LEU A 384 8.85 -3.24 5.78
N LEU A 385 8.14 -2.18 5.36
CA LEU A 385 7.31 -2.21 4.15
C LEU A 385 8.17 -2.44 2.89
N ALA A 386 9.36 -1.85 2.84
CA ALA A 386 10.31 -2.10 1.76
C ALA A 386 10.74 -3.57 1.69
N ILE A 387 11.12 -4.14 2.83
CA ILE A 387 11.57 -5.52 2.93
C ILE A 387 10.46 -6.48 2.51
N LEU A 388 9.21 -6.25 2.93
CA LEU A 388 8.06 -7.05 2.50
C LEU A 388 7.95 -7.05 0.97
N SER A 389 7.93 -5.86 0.37
CA SER A 389 7.61 -5.75 -1.06
C SER A 389 8.79 -6.18 -1.96
N VAL A 390 10.04 -5.97 -1.52
CA VAL A 390 11.23 -6.56 -2.15
C VAL A 390 11.17 -8.09 -2.06
N GLY A 391 10.79 -8.64 -0.91
CA GLY A 391 10.58 -10.08 -0.73
C GLY A 391 9.60 -10.65 -1.74
N ILE A 392 8.43 -10.01 -1.94
CA ILE A 392 7.44 -10.42 -2.96
C ILE A 392 8.05 -10.38 -4.37
N GLY A 393 8.85 -9.35 -4.68
CA GLY A 393 9.57 -9.25 -5.95
C GLY A 393 10.55 -10.40 -6.18
N ILE A 394 11.38 -10.71 -5.17
CA ILE A 394 12.33 -11.84 -5.19
C ILE A 394 11.57 -13.15 -5.39
N GLY A 395 10.51 -13.39 -4.61
CA GLY A 395 9.65 -14.57 -4.74
C GLY A 395 9.09 -14.71 -6.16
N GLY A 396 8.68 -13.60 -6.78
CA GLY A 396 8.17 -13.61 -8.15
C GLY A 396 9.22 -13.89 -9.22
N VAL A 397 10.45 -13.40 -9.06
CA VAL A 397 11.58 -13.77 -9.93
C VAL A 397 11.91 -15.25 -9.78
N LEU A 398 11.97 -15.76 -8.55
CA LEU A 398 12.23 -17.18 -8.27
C LEU A 398 11.15 -18.08 -8.88
N VAL A 399 9.88 -17.73 -8.74
CA VAL A 399 8.78 -18.43 -9.42
C VAL A 399 8.99 -18.40 -10.93
N GLY A 400 9.29 -17.25 -11.52
CA GLY A 400 9.56 -17.14 -12.96
C GLY A 400 10.70 -18.04 -13.45
N LEU A 401 11.75 -18.21 -12.64
CA LEU A 401 12.87 -19.11 -12.92
C LEU A 401 12.47 -20.60 -12.76
N VAL A 402 11.80 -20.94 -11.67
CA VAL A 402 11.39 -22.32 -11.35
C VAL A 402 10.29 -22.83 -12.28
N SER A 403 9.37 -21.95 -12.69
CA SER A 403 8.28 -22.27 -13.62
C SER A 403 8.76 -22.52 -15.04
N GLY A 404 9.83 -21.85 -15.48
CA GLY A 404 10.28 -21.94 -16.87
C GLY A 404 9.18 -21.45 -17.82
N THR A 405 8.79 -22.28 -18.78
CA THR A 405 7.72 -22.01 -19.76
C THR A 405 6.32 -22.45 -19.31
N GLN A 406 6.20 -23.11 -18.15
CA GLN A 406 4.93 -23.68 -17.69
C GLN A 406 4.41 -23.00 -16.44
N ILE A 407 3.09 -22.94 -16.30
CA ILE A 407 2.44 -22.52 -15.06
C ILE A 407 2.44 -23.71 -14.09
N LYS A 408 2.99 -23.54 -12.89
CA LYS A 408 3.13 -24.61 -11.87
C LYS A 408 2.24 -24.33 -10.64
N PRO A 409 0.98 -24.81 -10.60
CA PRO A 409 0.06 -24.56 -9.49
C PRO A 409 0.57 -25.01 -8.11
N ARG A 410 1.44 -26.03 -8.05
CA ARG A 410 2.02 -26.54 -6.79
C ARG A 410 2.83 -25.51 -6.01
N LEU A 411 3.38 -24.49 -6.68
CA LEU A 411 4.13 -23.41 -6.02
C LEU A 411 3.26 -22.61 -5.05
N ILE A 412 1.94 -22.53 -5.30
CA ILE A 412 0.98 -21.86 -4.41
C ILE A 412 0.98 -22.51 -3.02
N LEU A 413 1.10 -23.85 -2.94
CA LEU A 413 1.14 -24.57 -1.67
C LEU A 413 2.38 -24.21 -0.87
N TYR A 414 3.55 -24.17 -1.52
CA TYR A 414 4.81 -23.81 -0.86
C TYR A 414 4.78 -22.37 -0.34
N GLY A 415 4.22 -21.45 -1.13
CA GLY A 415 3.98 -20.08 -0.68
C GLY A 415 3.05 -20.03 0.54
N SER A 416 1.97 -20.80 0.55
CA SER A 416 1.03 -20.86 1.68
C SER A 416 1.65 -21.41 2.95
N ILE A 417 2.50 -22.45 2.85
CA ILE A 417 3.24 -23.00 4.00
C ILE A 417 4.24 -21.96 4.53
N GLY A 418 5.04 -21.37 3.65
CA GLY A 418 6.04 -20.37 4.02
C GLY A 418 5.42 -19.14 4.68
N MET A 419 4.28 -18.65 4.17
CA MET A 419 3.54 -17.56 4.79
C MET A 419 2.97 -17.94 6.16
N THR A 420 2.42 -19.15 6.32
CA THR A 420 1.90 -19.61 7.62
C THR A 420 3.00 -19.56 8.69
N VAL A 421 4.18 -20.09 8.37
CA VAL A 421 5.33 -20.08 9.28
C VAL A 421 5.81 -18.65 9.54
N SER A 422 5.94 -17.83 8.50
CA SER A 422 6.50 -16.48 8.62
C SER A 422 5.57 -15.53 9.39
N PHE A 423 4.25 -15.60 9.19
CA PHE A 423 3.29 -14.79 9.94
C PHE A 423 3.11 -15.27 11.38
N ALA A 424 3.17 -16.59 11.62
CA ALA A 424 3.20 -17.10 12.99
C ALA A 424 4.48 -16.63 13.71
N ALA A 425 5.63 -16.64 13.01
CA ALA A 425 6.87 -16.10 13.54
C ALA A 425 6.74 -14.60 13.85
N LEU A 426 6.09 -13.79 13.00
CA LEU A 426 5.88 -12.36 13.28
C LEU A 426 5.10 -12.07 14.56
N GLY A 427 4.19 -12.95 14.95
CA GLY A 427 3.48 -12.84 16.23
C GLY A 427 4.28 -13.34 17.44
N LEU A 428 5.39 -14.05 17.24
CA LEU A 428 6.17 -14.71 18.29
C LEU A 428 7.58 -14.13 18.50
N VAL A 429 8.19 -13.57 17.46
CA VAL A 429 9.54 -13.01 17.55
C VAL A 429 9.55 -11.81 18.49
N PRO A 430 10.68 -11.57 19.19
CA PRO A 430 10.85 -10.36 19.99
C PRO A 430 10.55 -9.11 19.17
N ASN A 431 10.05 -8.06 19.83
CA ASN A 431 9.79 -6.74 19.24
C ASN A 431 11.11 -5.98 18.98
N GLU A 432 11.98 -6.60 18.18
CA GLU A 432 13.25 -6.06 17.71
C GLU A 432 13.23 -5.95 16.19
N PHE A 433 13.93 -4.96 15.66
CA PHE A 433 13.91 -4.68 14.23
C PHE A 433 14.40 -5.86 13.37
N ALA A 434 15.50 -6.51 13.74
CA ALA A 434 16.11 -7.54 12.90
C ALA A 434 15.29 -8.84 12.79
N PRO A 435 14.80 -9.45 13.90
CA PRO A 435 13.91 -10.61 13.82
C PRO A 435 12.63 -10.35 13.02
N VAL A 436 12.01 -9.18 13.25
CA VAL A 436 10.81 -8.74 12.51
C VAL A 436 11.11 -8.58 11.03
N ALA A 437 12.19 -7.89 10.68
CA ALA A 437 12.64 -7.69 9.30
C ALA A 437 12.86 -9.03 8.57
N ILE A 438 13.51 -10.00 9.22
CA ILE A 438 13.74 -11.33 8.64
C ILE A 438 12.42 -12.06 8.41
N ALA A 439 11.52 -12.08 9.39
CA ALA A 439 10.23 -12.75 9.26
C ALA A 439 9.36 -12.10 8.16
N ILE A 440 9.39 -10.77 8.03
CA ILE A 440 8.74 -10.02 6.94
C ILE A 440 9.34 -10.37 5.58
N ALA A 441 10.67 -10.47 5.47
CA ALA A 441 11.33 -10.84 4.22
C ALA A 441 10.89 -12.23 3.75
N LEU A 442 10.85 -13.19 4.67
CA LEU A 442 10.40 -14.56 4.39
C LEU A 442 8.91 -14.61 4.04
N ALA A 443 8.08 -13.82 4.73
CA ALA A 443 6.66 -13.68 4.39
C ALA A 443 6.48 -13.11 2.98
N GLY A 444 7.26 -12.09 2.61
CA GLY A 444 7.24 -11.49 1.28
C GLY A 444 7.63 -12.49 0.18
N ILE A 445 8.75 -13.20 0.35
CA ILE A 445 9.19 -14.24 -0.62
C ILE A 445 8.11 -15.31 -0.78
N SER A 446 7.55 -15.78 0.33
CA SER A 446 6.49 -16.78 0.35
C SER A 446 5.20 -16.29 -0.34
N ALA A 447 4.85 -15.02 -0.14
CA ALA A 447 3.73 -14.38 -0.82
C ALA A 447 3.96 -14.30 -2.35
N GLY A 448 5.20 -14.12 -2.81
CA GLY A 448 5.54 -14.25 -4.24
C GLY A 448 5.26 -15.65 -4.80
N PHE A 449 5.62 -16.70 -4.06
CA PHE A 449 5.32 -18.09 -4.42
C PHE A 449 3.81 -18.39 -4.47
N PHE A 450 3.02 -17.69 -3.66
CA PHE A 450 1.57 -17.81 -3.66
C PHE A 450 0.92 -17.04 -4.82
N LEU A 451 1.27 -15.76 -4.96
CA LEU A 451 0.56 -14.82 -5.81
C LEU A 451 0.87 -15.02 -7.30
N ILE A 452 2.14 -15.19 -7.67
CA ILE A 452 2.54 -15.16 -9.08
C ILE A 452 1.96 -16.32 -9.91
N PRO A 453 2.00 -17.59 -9.44
CA PRO A 453 1.35 -18.67 -10.18
C PRO A 453 -0.16 -18.51 -10.23
N LEU A 454 -0.77 -17.95 -9.17
CA LEU A 454 -2.21 -17.74 -9.10
C LEU A 454 -2.68 -16.67 -10.10
N LEU A 455 -1.91 -15.58 -10.27
CA LEU A 455 -2.17 -14.58 -11.31
C LEU A 455 -2.07 -15.18 -12.72
N ALA A 456 -1.04 -16.01 -12.96
CA ALA A 456 -0.88 -16.68 -14.25
C ALA A 456 -2.04 -17.65 -14.53
N ILE A 457 -2.49 -18.42 -13.53
CA ILE A 457 -3.68 -19.28 -13.64
C ILE A 457 -4.92 -18.45 -13.99
N GLN A 458 -5.16 -17.32 -13.32
CA GLN A 458 -6.33 -16.47 -13.58
C GLN A 458 -6.33 -15.88 -14.99
N GLN A 459 -5.15 -15.48 -15.48
CA GLN A 459 -4.98 -14.93 -16.83
C GLN A 459 -5.19 -16.01 -17.91
N SER A 460 -4.63 -17.19 -17.71
CA SER A 460 -4.69 -18.31 -18.66
C SER A 460 -6.09 -18.97 -18.71
N LEU A 461 -6.79 -19.02 -17.58
CA LEU A 461 -8.16 -19.56 -17.52
C LEU A 461 -9.24 -18.57 -17.95
N ALA A 462 -8.92 -17.28 -18.06
CA ALA A 462 -9.87 -16.27 -18.48
C ALA A 462 -10.13 -16.38 -19.99
N PRO A 463 -11.39 -16.60 -20.43
CA PRO A 463 -11.74 -16.73 -21.85
C PRO A 463 -11.22 -15.58 -22.68
N ASP A 464 -10.54 -15.89 -23.79
CA ASP A 464 -9.83 -14.88 -24.61
C ASP A 464 -10.73 -13.74 -25.06
N ASN A 465 -11.99 -14.05 -25.40
CA ASN A 465 -12.94 -13.09 -25.94
C ASN A 465 -13.54 -12.14 -24.88
N GLU A 466 -13.46 -12.47 -23.59
CA GLU A 466 -14.01 -11.68 -22.47
C GLU A 466 -13.01 -11.63 -21.31
N ARG A 467 -11.72 -11.63 -21.64
CA ARG A 467 -10.64 -11.72 -20.64
C ARG A 467 -10.69 -10.54 -19.68
N GLY A 468 -10.92 -9.33 -20.18
CA GLY A 468 -11.05 -8.11 -19.38
C GLY A 468 -12.19 -8.23 -18.38
N ARG A 469 -13.35 -8.72 -18.81
CA ARG A 469 -14.52 -8.98 -17.96
C ARG A 469 -14.19 -9.85 -16.75
N PHE A 470 -13.58 -11.02 -16.98
CA PHE A 470 -13.29 -11.96 -15.90
C PHE A 470 -12.15 -11.50 -15.00
N LEU A 471 -11.12 -10.87 -15.56
CA LEU A 471 -10.05 -10.25 -14.77
C LEU A 471 -10.58 -9.07 -13.94
N GLY A 472 -11.57 -8.35 -14.45
CA GLY A 472 -12.32 -7.34 -13.69
C GLY A 472 -13.05 -7.93 -12.48
N PHE A 473 -13.72 -9.06 -12.65
CA PHE A 473 -14.34 -9.83 -11.55
C PHE A 473 -13.30 -10.30 -10.52
N VAL A 474 -12.18 -10.86 -10.98
CA VAL A 474 -11.08 -11.31 -10.12
C VAL A 474 -10.52 -10.16 -9.29
N ASN A 475 -10.23 -9.03 -9.93
CA ASN A 475 -9.71 -7.83 -9.25
C ASN A 475 -10.70 -7.28 -8.21
N ALA A 476 -12.00 -7.29 -8.49
CA ALA A 476 -13.03 -6.88 -7.53
C ALA A 476 -13.03 -7.81 -6.31
N ALA A 477 -12.94 -9.13 -6.51
CA ALA A 477 -12.86 -10.11 -5.44
C ALA A 477 -11.59 -9.95 -4.59
N GLN A 478 -10.44 -9.69 -5.21
CA GLN A 478 -9.18 -9.38 -4.52
C GLN A 478 -9.31 -8.11 -3.67
N SER A 479 -9.88 -7.05 -4.25
CA SER A 479 -10.07 -5.78 -3.55
C SER A 479 -11.06 -5.90 -2.40
N ALA A 480 -12.09 -6.75 -2.53
CA ALA A 480 -13.01 -7.05 -1.44
C ALA A 480 -12.31 -7.79 -0.29
N GLY A 481 -11.39 -8.72 -0.63
CA GLY A 481 -10.51 -9.37 0.34
C GLY A 481 -9.65 -8.37 1.09
N PHE A 482 -8.98 -7.46 0.37
CA PHE A 482 -8.18 -6.39 0.98
C PHE A 482 -8.99 -5.49 1.92
N ALA A 483 -10.16 -5.02 1.48
CA ALA A 483 -11.04 -4.21 2.31
C ALA A 483 -11.52 -4.97 3.56
N THR A 484 -11.82 -6.26 3.42
CA THR A 484 -12.18 -7.12 4.56
C THR A 484 -11.03 -7.21 5.56
N GLY A 485 -9.80 -7.39 5.08
CA GLY A 485 -8.61 -7.40 5.94
C GLY A 485 -8.39 -6.07 6.68
N ALA A 486 -8.56 -4.94 5.99
CA ALA A 486 -8.41 -3.62 6.59
C ALA A 486 -9.46 -3.36 7.69
N VAL A 487 -10.72 -3.73 7.45
CA VAL A 487 -11.78 -3.63 8.47
C VAL A 487 -11.52 -4.59 9.62
N PHE A 488 -11.12 -5.83 9.34
CA PHE A 488 -10.78 -6.81 10.36
C PHE A 488 -9.65 -6.32 11.27
N TYR A 489 -8.59 -5.75 10.69
CA TYR A 489 -7.50 -5.14 11.47
C TYR A 489 -8.00 -4.02 12.38
N TRP A 490 -8.81 -3.09 11.86
CA TRP A 490 -9.38 -2.01 12.66
C TRP A 490 -10.24 -2.55 13.82
N VAL A 491 -11.10 -3.54 13.58
CA VAL A 491 -11.93 -4.17 14.63
C VAL A 491 -11.08 -4.84 15.71
N LEU A 492 -10.01 -5.53 15.33
CA LEU A 492 -9.13 -6.19 16.29
C LEU A 492 -8.33 -5.18 17.13
N ASN A 493 -7.84 -4.10 16.51
CA ASN A 493 -6.95 -3.17 17.19
C ASN A 493 -7.70 -2.16 18.07
N GLU A 494 -8.81 -1.60 17.58
CA GLU A 494 -9.47 -0.47 18.24
C GLU A 494 -10.57 -0.92 19.24
N PRO A 495 -11.68 -1.58 18.83
CA PRO A 495 -12.66 -2.12 19.77
C PRO A 495 -12.13 -3.21 20.71
N MET A 496 -11.22 -4.07 20.24
CA MET A 496 -10.77 -5.25 21.00
C MET A 496 -9.42 -5.05 21.69
N GLY A 497 -8.69 -3.97 21.39
CA GLY A 497 -7.41 -3.65 22.03
C GLY A 497 -6.30 -4.66 21.77
N LEU A 498 -6.39 -5.48 20.72
CA LEU A 498 -5.32 -6.43 20.36
C LEU A 498 -4.12 -5.68 19.81
N ALA A 499 -2.93 -6.09 20.22
CA ALA A 499 -1.70 -5.48 19.74
C ALA A 499 -1.47 -5.80 18.25
N SER A 500 -0.89 -4.88 17.49
CA SER A 500 -0.77 -5.04 16.02
C SER A 500 0.07 -6.27 15.63
N ASN A 501 1.04 -6.68 16.46
CA ASN A 501 1.82 -7.91 16.25
C ASN A 501 0.97 -9.18 16.38
N GLU A 502 -0.03 -9.20 17.28
CA GLU A 502 -0.93 -10.35 17.47
C GLU A 502 -1.85 -10.56 16.27
N THR A 503 -2.14 -9.50 15.50
CA THR A 503 -2.97 -9.61 14.28
C THR A 503 -2.34 -10.48 13.19
N PHE A 504 -1.01 -10.71 13.23
CA PHE A 504 -0.33 -11.64 12.32
C PHE A 504 -0.65 -13.11 12.58
N PHE A 505 -1.07 -13.50 13.79
CA PHE A 505 -1.62 -14.84 14.02
C PHE A 505 -2.90 -15.07 13.21
N GLY A 506 -3.72 -14.02 13.04
CA GLY A 506 -4.87 -14.05 12.14
C GLY A 506 -4.45 -14.33 10.68
N CYS A 507 -3.39 -13.67 10.21
CA CYS A 507 -2.84 -13.92 8.87
C CYS A 507 -2.34 -15.36 8.72
N ALA A 508 -1.62 -15.88 9.74
CA ALA A 508 -1.13 -17.26 9.76
C ALA A 508 -2.29 -18.28 9.76
N ALA A 509 -3.36 -18.02 10.52
CA ALA A 509 -4.54 -18.87 10.57
C ALA A 509 -5.24 -18.93 9.20
N VAL A 510 -5.40 -17.78 8.52
CA VAL A 510 -5.97 -17.72 7.17
C VAL A 510 -5.18 -18.59 6.19
N THR A 511 -3.85 -18.50 6.18
CA THR A 511 -3.01 -19.31 5.28
C THR A 511 -2.98 -20.78 5.67
N LEU A 512 -3.06 -21.10 6.96
CA LEU A 512 -3.13 -22.47 7.46
C LEU A 512 -4.42 -23.16 7.02
N ILE A 513 -5.57 -22.49 7.16
CA ILE A 513 -6.88 -22.99 6.74
C ILE A 513 -6.91 -23.27 5.24
N LEU A 514 -6.19 -22.50 4.42
CA LEU A 514 -6.12 -22.70 2.98
C LEU A 514 -5.31 -23.93 2.56
N LEU A 515 -4.41 -24.48 3.40
CA LEU A 515 -3.49 -25.55 3.01
C LEU A 515 -4.22 -26.82 2.53
N ILE A 516 -5.17 -27.31 3.32
CA ILE A 516 -5.91 -28.55 3.02
C ILE A 516 -6.71 -28.42 1.71
N PRO A 517 -7.59 -27.43 1.52
CA PRO A 517 -8.34 -27.30 0.27
C PRO A 517 -7.44 -27.02 -0.94
N LEU A 518 -6.34 -26.27 -0.78
CA LEU A 518 -5.35 -26.08 -1.84
C LEU A 518 -4.74 -27.40 -2.28
N HIS A 519 -4.22 -28.19 -1.32
CA HIS A 519 -3.53 -29.46 -1.60
C HIS A 519 -4.47 -30.51 -2.21
N VAL A 520 -5.64 -30.73 -1.58
CA VAL A 520 -6.53 -31.84 -1.91
C VAL A 520 -7.41 -31.55 -3.14
N ARG A 521 -7.85 -30.30 -3.31
CA ARG A 521 -8.88 -29.96 -4.31
C ARG A 521 -8.38 -29.03 -5.40
N TRP A 522 -7.91 -27.84 -5.03
CA TRP A 522 -7.73 -26.76 -6.00
C TRP A 522 -6.48 -26.91 -6.87
N ILE A 523 -5.33 -27.27 -6.29
CA ILE A 523 -4.09 -27.45 -7.07
C ILE A 523 -4.22 -28.57 -8.12
N PRO A 524 -4.70 -29.79 -7.78
CA PRO A 524 -4.93 -30.83 -8.79
C PRO A 524 -5.92 -30.41 -9.87
N TRP A 525 -6.91 -29.58 -9.53
CA TRP A 525 -7.89 -29.09 -10.49
C TRP A 525 -7.32 -28.03 -11.44
N PHE A 526 -6.54 -27.08 -10.92
CA PHE A 526 -5.81 -26.11 -11.74
C PHE A 526 -4.86 -26.81 -12.70
N SER A 527 -4.07 -27.77 -12.22
CA SER A 527 -3.14 -28.53 -13.06
C SER A 527 -3.85 -29.26 -14.21
N ARG A 528 -4.98 -29.95 -13.94
CA ARG A 528 -5.75 -30.62 -14.99
C ARG A 528 -6.31 -29.66 -16.03
N SER A 529 -6.77 -28.49 -15.58
CA SER A 529 -7.38 -27.49 -16.46
C SER A 529 -6.36 -26.84 -17.39
N LEU A 530 -5.16 -26.53 -16.87
CA LEU A 530 -4.06 -25.98 -17.67
C LEU A 530 -3.57 -26.98 -18.73
N ASN A 531 -3.36 -28.24 -18.35
CA ASN A 531 -2.92 -29.29 -19.29
C ASN A 531 -3.95 -29.53 -20.40
N HIS A 532 -5.25 -29.43 -20.09
CA HIS A 532 -6.29 -29.59 -21.10
C HIS A 532 -6.23 -28.49 -22.17
N ASN A 533 -6.04 -27.23 -21.75
CA ASN A 533 -5.92 -26.11 -22.68
C ASN A 533 -4.68 -26.23 -23.59
N GLU A 534 -3.55 -26.71 -23.07
CA GLU A 534 -2.35 -27.00 -23.89
C GLU A 534 -2.65 -28.05 -24.96
N THR A 535 -3.37 -29.12 -24.62
CA THR A 535 -3.70 -30.19 -25.58
C THR A 535 -4.67 -29.74 -26.67
N VAL A 536 -5.65 -28.88 -26.35
CA VAL A 536 -6.61 -28.34 -27.34
C VAL A 536 -5.93 -27.34 -28.26
N SER A 537 -5.07 -26.46 -27.73
CA SER A 537 -4.31 -25.51 -28.54
C SER A 537 -3.33 -26.20 -29.50
N ALA A 538 -2.84 -27.40 -29.17
CA ALA A 538 -1.96 -28.17 -30.04
C ALA A 538 -2.70 -28.95 -31.12
N SER A 539 -4.01 -29.17 -30.99
CA SER A 539 -4.81 -30.00 -31.90
C SER A 539 -5.67 -29.22 -32.90
N GLU A 540 -5.87 -27.91 -32.74
CA GLU A 540 -6.50 -27.07 -33.77
C GLU A 540 -5.48 -26.72 -34.87
N PRO A 541 -5.65 -27.21 -36.12
CA PRO A 541 -4.78 -26.81 -37.21
C PRO A 541 -5.04 -25.34 -37.52
N ILE A 542 -3.96 -24.56 -37.65
CA ILE A 542 -3.99 -23.18 -38.12
C ILE A 542 -4.64 -23.20 -39.51
N SER A 543 -5.93 -22.89 -39.60
CA SER A 543 -6.61 -22.72 -40.88
C SER A 543 -5.99 -21.51 -41.57
N THR A 544 -5.05 -21.81 -42.48
CA THR A 544 -4.59 -20.87 -43.48
C THR A 544 -5.73 -20.65 -44.45
N GLU A 545 -6.66 -19.76 -44.10
CA GLU A 545 -7.50 -19.11 -45.10
C GLU A 545 -6.58 -18.29 -46.00
N THR A 546 -6.11 -18.96 -47.04
CA THR A 546 -5.53 -18.35 -48.23
C THR A 546 -6.68 -17.68 -48.96
N ALA A 547 -6.85 -16.38 -48.74
CA ALA A 547 -7.68 -15.54 -49.59
C ALA A 547 -6.92 -15.31 -50.91
N SER A 548 -7.30 -16.08 -51.93
CA SER A 548 -7.03 -15.81 -53.35
C SER A 548 -7.89 -14.65 -53.85
#